data_AF-A0A1G2E8W0-F1
#
_entry.id   AF-A0A1G2E8W0-F1
#
_cell.length_a   1.000
_cell.length_b   1.000
_cell.length_c   1.000
_cell.angle_alpha   90.00
_cell.angle_beta   90.00
_cell.angle_gamma   90.00
#
_symmetry.space_group_name_H-M   'P 1'
#
loop_
_entity.id
_entity.type
_entity.pdbx_description
1 polymer ?
#
loop_
_entity_poly.entity_id
_entity_poly.type
_entity_poly.pdbx_seq_one_letter_code
_entity_poly.pdbx_strand_id
1 'polypeptide(L)'
;MSKLKNCPDCGVAPGQPHKTGCDVERCSVCGHQRISCDCKKRQDKAFARWTGFWPGELEARELGIDLNEFHRQGFHQVFFVKPKV
;
A
#
# COMPACT_ATOMS: atom_id res chain seq x y z
N MET A 1 14.27 -12.19 11.51
CA MET A 1 12.98 -11.55 11.11
C MET A 1 13.21 -10.06 11.01
N SER A 2 12.88 -9.42 9.88
CA SER A 2 12.97 -7.95 9.75
C SER A 2 11.99 -7.31 10.73
N LYS A 3 12.50 -6.38 11.56
CA LYS A 3 11.68 -5.64 12.53
C LYS A 3 10.72 -4.72 11.79
N LEU A 4 9.45 -4.68 12.21
CA LEU A 4 8.47 -3.72 11.67
C LEU A 4 9.00 -2.29 11.88
N LYS A 5 8.98 -1.47 10.82
CA LYS A 5 9.46 -0.09 10.86
C LYS A 5 8.28 0.89 10.78
N ASN A 6 8.47 2.11 11.27
CA ASN A 6 7.52 3.18 10.98
C ASN A 6 7.55 3.52 9.49
N CYS A 7 6.46 4.11 8.98
CA CYS A 7 6.39 4.55 7.60
C CYS A 7 7.54 5.55 7.33
N PRO A 8 8.39 5.33 6.32
CA PRO A 8 9.57 6.17 6.09
C PRO A 8 9.22 7.60 5.68
N ASP A 9 8.00 7.82 5.20
CA ASP A 9 7.53 9.13 4.74
C ASP A 9 6.73 9.85 5.83
N CYS A 10 5.56 9.32 6.22
CA CYS A 10 4.69 10.00 7.20
C CYS A 10 4.97 9.68 8.68
N GLY A 11 5.85 8.71 8.98
CA GLY A 11 6.30 8.36 10.33
C GLY A 11 5.32 7.55 11.19
N VAL A 12 4.17 7.12 10.67
CA VAL A 12 3.18 6.37 11.45
C VAL A 12 3.67 4.96 11.78
N ALA A 13 3.25 4.43 12.93
CA ALA A 13 3.56 3.07 13.34
C ALA A 13 2.83 2.02 12.48
N PRO A 14 3.35 0.79 12.36
CA PRO A 14 2.62 -0.33 11.78
C PRO A 14 1.22 -0.49 12.38
N GLY A 15 0.23 -0.77 11.54
CA GLY A 15 -1.19 -0.85 11.88
C GLY A 15 -1.93 0.49 11.87
N GLN A 16 -1.24 1.62 11.75
CA GLN A 16 -1.89 2.93 11.77
C GLN A 16 -2.17 3.45 10.34
N PRO A 17 -3.28 4.18 10.14
CA PRO A 17 -3.53 4.94 8.92
C PRO A 17 -2.39 5.90 8.58
N HIS A 18 -2.10 6.06 7.29
CA HIS A 18 -1.17 7.09 6.81
C HIS A 18 -1.70 8.51 7.07
N LYS A 19 -0.78 9.46 7.21
CA LYS A 19 -1.12 10.89 7.19
C LYS A 19 -1.42 11.34 5.77
N THR A 20 -2.28 12.35 5.61
CA THR A 20 -2.60 12.93 4.31
C THR A 20 -1.32 13.42 3.61
N GLY A 21 -1.18 13.12 2.32
CA GLY A 21 0.00 13.49 1.53
C GLY A 21 1.14 12.49 1.62
N CYS A 22 0.90 11.27 2.12
CA CYS A 22 1.95 10.25 2.19
C CYS A 22 2.23 9.63 0.82
N ASP A 23 3.50 9.62 0.41
CA ASP A 23 3.98 9.01 -0.85
C ASP A 23 3.95 7.48 -0.83
N VAL A 24 3.87 6.88 0.36
CA VAL A 24 3.83 5.42 0.51
C VAL A 24 2.40 4.89 0.43
N GLU A 25 1.42 5.64 0.91
CA GLU A 25 0.01 5.20 1.02
C GLU A 25 -0.53 4.70 -0.33
N ARG A 26 -1.17 3.52 -0.32
CA ARG A 26 -1.86 2.96 -1.50
C ARG A 26 -3.35 3.27 -1.44
N CYS A 27 -3.92 3.59 -2.58
CA CYS A 27 -5.34 3.89 -2.74
C CYS A 27 -6.16 2.61 -2.58
N SER A 28 -7.00 2.53 -1.55
CA SER A 28 -7.95 1.42 -1.32
C SER A 28 -8.99 1.22 -2.43
N VAL A 29 -9.08 2.14 -3.40
CA VAL A 29 -10.06 2.12 -4.50
C VAL A 29 -9.46 1.61 -5.81
N CYS A 30 -8.21 1.96 -6.12
CA CYS A 30 -7.57 1.60 -7.40
C CYS A 30 -6.18 0.96 -7.25
N GLY A 31 -5.63 0.88 -6.03
CA GLY A 31 -4.34 0.28 -5.72
C GLY A 31 -3.10 1.10 -6.12
N HIS A 32 -3.27 2.21 -6.83
CA HIS A 32 -2.16 3.14 -7.11
C HIS A 32 -1.75 3.94 -5.88
N GLN A 33 -0.68 4.73 -6.00
CA GLN A 33 -0.25 5.64 -4.95
C GLN A 33 -1.36 6.68 -4.65
N ARG A 34 -1.68 6.90 -3.38
CA ARG A 34 -2.82 7.71 -2.96
C ARG A 34 -2.70 9.17 -3.37
N ILE A 35 -1.51 9.76 -3.22
CA ILE A 35 -1.29 11.19 -3.48
C ILE A 35 -1.44 11.55 -4.97
N SER A 36 -1.19 10.58 -5.86
CA SER A 36 -1.25 10.77 -7.32
C SER A 36 -2.49 10.16 -7.97
N CYS A 37 -3.43 9.59 -7.20
CA CYS A 37 -4.66 9.03 -7.75
C CYS A 37 -5.83 10.04 -7.74
N ASP A 38 -6.64 10.03 -8.81
CA ASP A 38 -7.84 10.87 -8.96
C ASP A 38 -9.13 10.20 -8.48
N CYS A 39 -9.03 9.20 -7.60
CA CYS A 39 -10.19 8.47 -7.09
C CYS A 39 -11.11 9.38 -6.28
N LYS A 40 -12.33 9.61 -6.78
CA LYS A 40 -13.39 10.38 -6.09
C LYS A 40 -14.09 9.60 -4.96
N LYS A 41 -13.96 8.27 -4.95
CA LYS A 41 -14.61 7.41 -3.95
C LYS A 41 -13.93 7.54 -2.59
N ARG A 42 -14.71 7.34 -1.53
CA ARG A 42 -14.20 7.34 -0.16
C ARG A 42 -13.15 6.24 0.02
N GLN A 43 -11.97 6.65 0.46
CA GLN A 43 -10.87 5.76 0.81
C GLN A 43 -11.14 5.08 2.15
N ASP A 44 -10.86 3.79 2.23
CA ASP A 44 -10.75 3.08 3.49
C ASP A 44 -9.31 3.13 4.00
N LYS A 45 -9.05 4.08 4.90
CA LYS A 45 -7.72 4.28 5.49
C LYS A 45 -7.30 3.13 6.42
N ALA A 46 -8.25 2.37 6.98
CA ALA A 46 -7.92 1.22 7.82
C ALA A 46 -7.47 0.04 6.95
N PHE A 47 -8.08 -0.14 5.78
CA PHE A 47 -7.60 -1.09 4.78
C PHE A 47 -6.21 -0.70 4.25
N ALA A 48 -6.02 0.56 3.90
CA ALA A 48 -4.77 1.10 3.37
C ALA A 48 -3.70 1.45 4.45
N ARG A 49 -3.83 0.93 5.68
CA ARG A 49 -2.92 1.24 6.79
C ARG A 49 -1.48 0.79 6.51
N TRP A 50 -0.52 1.45 7.14
CA TRP A 50 0.88 1.05 7.05
C TRP A 50 1.11 -0.31 7.72
N THR A 51 1.73 -1.27 7.04
CA THR A 51 1.93 -2.63 7.56
C THR A 51 3.28 -2.84 8.23
N GLY A 52 4.21 -1.88 8.10
CA GLY A 52 5.60 -2.02 8.55
C GLY A 52 6.59 -2.40 7.44
N PHE A 53 6.10 -2.68 6.24
CA PHE A 53 6.88 -3.08 5.05
C PHE A 53 6.46 -2.24 3.86
N TRP A 54 7.36 -2.07 2.88
CA TRP A 54 7.00 -1.33 1.68
C TRP A 54 5.84 -2.02 0.96
N PRO A 55 4.82 -1.28 0.45
CA PRO A 55 3.65 -1.92 -0.15
C PRO A 55 4.06 -2.83 -1.32
N GLY A 56 3.73 -4.11 -1.23
CA GLY A 56 4.03 -5.13 -2.24
C GLY A 56 5.34 -5.88 -2.01
N GLU A 57 6.16 -5.47 -1.05
CA GLU A 57 7.48 -6.07 -0.80
C GLU A 57 7.38 -7.52 -0.34
N LEU A 58 6.44 -7.81 0.56
CA LEU A 58 6.27 -9.16 1.09
C LEU A 58 5.71 -10.10 0.02
N GLU A 59 4.73 -9.63 -0.74
CA GLU A 59 4.10 -10.38 -1.83
C GLU A 59 5.10 -10.63 -2.97
N ALA A 60 5.85 -9.60 -3.39
CA ALA A 60 6.87 -9.73 -4.43
C ALA A 60 7.96 -10.72 -4.02
N ARG A 61 8.43 -10.65 -2.76
CA ARG A 61 9.41 -11.59 -2.22
C ARG A 61 8.89 -13.03 -2.24
N GLU A 62 7.64 -13.25 -1.84
CA GLU A 62 7.04 -14.58 -1.82
C GLU A 62 6.87 -15.15 -3.24
N LEU A 63 6.51 -14.31 -4.19
CA LEU A 63 6.34 -14.69 -5.60
C LEU A 63 7.67 -14.80 -6.37
N GLY A 64 8.81 -14.46 -5.76
CA GLY A 64 10.12 -14.48 -6.41
C GLY A 64 10.28 -13.42 -7.51
N ILE A 65 9.58 -12.28 -7.39
CA ILE A 65 9.63 -11.16 -8.34
C ILE A 65 10.07 -9.87 -7.64
N ASP A 66 10.43 -8.83 -8.41
CA ASP A 66 10.68 -7.50 -7.87
C ASP A 66 9.41 -6.62 -7.83
N LEU A 67 9.51 -5.45 -7.22
CA LEU A 67 8.38 -4.51 -7.12
C LEU A 67 7.93 -3.94 -8.47
N ASN A 68 8.85 -3.79 -9.43
CA ASN A 68 8.50 -3.30 -10.76
C ASN A 68 7.65 -4.34 -11.49
N GLU A 69 8.02 -5.61 -11.41
CA GLU A 69 7.27 -6.72 -11.97
C GLU A 69 5.93 -6.90 -11.23
N PHE A 70 5.90 -6.77 -9.91
CA PHE A 70 4.65 -6.76 -9.12
C PHE A 70 3.66 -5.70 -9.63
N HIS A 71 4.14 -4.50 -9.92
CA HIS A 71 3.32 -3.44 -10.50
C HIS A 71 2.92 -3.74 -11.95
N ARG A 72 3.84 -4.24 -12.78
CA ARG A 72 3.61 -4.59 -14.20
C ARG A 72 2.54 -5.67 -14.36
N GLN A 73 2.55 -6.68 -13.49
CA GLN A 73 1.55 -7.76 -13.49
C GLN A 73 0.20 -7.32 -12.90
N GLY A 74 0.07 -6.08 -12.42
CA GLY A 74 -1.20 -5.57 -11.90
C GLY A 74 -1.53 -6.01 -10.47
N PHE A 75 -0.61 -6.67 -9.75
CA PHE A 75 -0.87 -7.16 -8.40
C PHE A 75 -1.19 -6.05 -7.39
N HIS A 76 -0.73 -4.82 -7.61
CA HIS A 76 -1.15 -3.66 -6.84
C HIS A 76 -2.68 -3.48 -6.80
N GLN A 77 -3.41 -3.90 -7.84
CA GLN A 77 -4.87 -3.87 -7.84
C GLN A 77 -5.48 -5.04 -7.08
N VAL A 78 -4.80 -6.18 -7.04
CA VAL A 78 -5.25 -7.37 -6.30
C VAL A 78 -5.09 -7.17 -4.79
N PHE A 79 -3.94 -6.67 -4.36
CA PHE A 79 -3.61 -6.58 -2.94
C PHE A 79 -4.04 -5.27 -2.29
N PHE A 80 -4.14 -4.16 -3.04
CA PHE A 80 -4.43 -2.85 -2.46
C PHE A 80 -5.81 -2.29 -2.78
N VAL A 81 -6.60 -2.93 -3.67
CA VAL A 81 -8.01 -2.56 -3.83
C VAL A 81 -8.84 -3.34 -2.83
N LYS A 82 -9.64 -2.61 -2.03
CA LYS A 82 -10.56 -3.23 -1.09
C LYS A 82 -11.63 -4.02 -1.86
N PRO A 83 -11.82 -5.31 -1.59
CA PRO A 83 -12.91 -6.08 -2.18
C PRO A 83 -14.27 -5.46 -1.87
N LYS A 84 -15.17 -5.49 -2.84
CA LYS A 84 -16.58 -5.17 -2.59
C LYS A 84 -17.18 -6.37 -1.87
N VAL A 85 -17.79 -6.11 -0.71
CA VAL A 85 -18.66 -7.08 -0.03
C VAL A 85 -19.98 -7.22 -0.77
#